data_AF-A0A7Y4VBG4-F1
#
_entry.id   AF-A0A7Y4VBG4-F1
#
_cell.length_a   1.000
_cell.length_b   1.000
_cell.length_c   1.000
_cell.angle_alpha   90.00
_cell.angle_beta   90.00
_cell.angle_gamma   90.00
#
_symmetry.space_group_name_H-M   'P 1'
#
loop_
_entity.id
_entity.type
_entity.pdbx_description
1 polymer ?
#
loop_
_entity_poly.entity_id
_entity_poly.type
_entity_poly.pdbx_seq_one_letter_code
_entity_poly.pdbx_strand_id
1 'polypeptide(L)'
;MIISCAALALHLRQSLAEDLTVGTLSLSALRINGQPARAHTQGLEIISSNYFVTARQDDVLPKRALLLRTDAHRTDWDVWDITPTDARGDLAPLNHPGGMQSDGTRLWIPLAESKRNGSSLIRAYPMGGMVAGQPLKAEVEFPVSDHIGALAVSAERKIVYGASWDTETVYMWDFGGRLQRTLKGSEMEGRRLGVVSGVNRRAGLAVQDWKMMGDRLFASGLFRGAGVAPESPQSRLMIFTSFSETGFQQRYISLPKQGKTELAQEAMAIADGLVYFLPEDLGASNRIFRVFLADLMKRSVLQDSRASQKR
;
A
#
# COMPACT_ATOMS: atom_id res chain seq x y z
N MET A 1 -10.28 -42.94 -38.03
CA MET A 1 -8.99 -42.55 -37.42
C MET A 1 -9.24 -41.21 -36.74
N ILE A 2 -9.57 -41.23 -35.45
CA ILE A 2 -9.96 -40.05 -34.68
C ILE A 2 -8.75 -39.61 -33.88
N ILE A 3 -8.18 -38.46 -34.25
CA ILE A 3 -7.09 -37.83 -33.49
C ILE A 3 -7.75 -37.10 -32.32
N SER A 4 -7.66 -37.69 -31.13
CA SER A 4 -8.09 -37.06 -29.88
C SER A 4 -7.01 -36.07 -29.44
N CYS A 5 -7.32 -34.77 -29.52
CA CYS A 5 -6.50 -33.71 -28.93
C CYS A 5 -6.60 -33.79 -27.40
N ALA A 6 -5.55 -34.28 -26.76
CA ALA A 6 -5.39 -34.18 -25.32
C ALA A 6 -5.21 -32.70 -24.91
N ALA A 7 -6.24 -32.12 -24.30
CA ALA A 7 -6.17 -30.82 -23.67
C ALA A 7 -5.22 -30.91 -22.46
N LEU A 8 -4.05 -30.29 -22.58
CA LEU A 8 -3.08 -30.17 -21.49
C LEU A 8 -3.62 -29.15 -20.47
N ALA A 9 -4.36 -29.63 -19.47
CA ALA A 9 -4.80 -28.81 -18.35
C ALA A 9 -3.60 -28.48 -17.44
N LEU A 10 -2.96 -27.32 -17.66
CA LEU A 10 -2.04 -26.74 -16.68
C LEU A 10 -2.81 -26.45 -15.38
N HIS A 11 -2.71 -27.36 -14.41
CA HIS A 11 -3.09 -27.08 -13.04
C HIS A 11 -2.08 -26.09 -12.45
N LEU A 12 -2.35 -24.78 -12.56
CA LEU A 12 -1.77 -23.82 -11.64
C LEU A 12 -2.27 -24.20 -10.24
N ARG A 13 -1.43 -24.89 -9.45
CA ARG A 13 -1.63 -25.01 -8.01
C ARG A 13 -1.60 -23.59 -7.43
N GLN A 14 -2.77 -23.00 -7.21
CA GLN A 14 -2.90 -21.85 -6.34
C GLN A 14 -2.52 -22.32 -4.94
N SER A 15 -1.42 -21.81 -4.38
CA SER A 15 -1.11 -22.03 -2.97
C SER A 15 -2.12 -21.24 -2.14
N LEU A 16 -3.21 -21.87 -1.72
CA LEU A 16 -4.08 -21.28 -0.72
C LEU A 16 -3.35 -21.30 0.63
N ALA A 17 -3.41 -20.17 1.30
CA ALA A 17 -2.80 -19.89 2.59
C ALA A 17 -3.66 -20.40 3.77
N GLU A 18 -4.43 -21.48 3.60
CA GLU A 18 -5.43 -21.88 4.60
C GLU A 18 -4.82 -22.21 5.97
N ASP A 19 -3.55 -22.66 6.01
CA ASP A 19 -2.82 -22.97 7.25
C ASP A 19 -1.89 -21.83 7.73
N LEU A 20 -2.06 -20.59 7.27
CA LEU A 20 -1.25 -19.48 7.77
C LEU A 20 -1.74 -19.06 9.16
N THR A 21 -0.86 -19.17 10.16
CA THR A 21 -1.13 -18.66 11.50
C THR A 21 -1.18 -17.13 11.46
N VAL A 22 -2.38 -16.59 11.62
CA VAL A 22 -2.60 -15.14 11.70
C VAL A 22 -2.78 -14.76 13.15
N GLY A 23 -1.85 -13.97 13.68
CA GLY A 23 -1.98 -13.36 15.00
C GLY A 23 -2.79 -12.07 14.92
N THR A 24 -3.46 -11.71 16.01
CA THR A 24 -4.20 -10.45 16.12
C THR A 24 -3.64 -9.60 17.27
N LEU A 25 -3.58 -8.30 17.05
CA LEU A 25 -3.24 -7.28 18.01
C LEU A 25 -4.34 -6.22 18.00
N SER A 26 -4.74 -5.73 19.17
CA SER A 26 -5.66 -4.61 19.28
C SER A 26 -4.87 -3.32 19.55
N LEU A 27 -5.24 -2.24 18.88
CA LEU A 27 -4.82 -0.88 19.21
C LEU A 27 -5.93 -0.15 19.96
N SER A 28 -5.59 0.91 20.67
CA SER A 28 -6.54 1.77 21.38
C SER A 28 -7.56 2.38 20.42
N ALA A 29 -8.76 2.68 20.94
CA ALA A 29 -9.79 3.37 20.17
C ALA A 29 -9.30 4.74 19.69
N LEU A 30 -9.65 5.11 18.45
CA LEU A 30 -9.29 6.41 17.90
C LEU A 30 -10.10 7.51 18.60
N ARG A 31 -9.38 8.45 19.22
CA ARG A 31 -9.93 9.67 19.79
C ARG A 31 -9.15 10.87 19.30
N ILE A 32 -9.86 11.91 18.88
CA ILE A 32 -9.27 13.19 18.49
C ILE A 32 -9.81 14.24 19.44
N ASN A 33 -8.91 14.96 20.12
CA ASN A 33 -9.27 15.91 21.18
C ASN A 33 -10.18 15.30 22.26
N GLY A 34 -9.90 14.04 22.63
CA GLY A 34 -10.65 13.27 23.63
C GLY A 34 -11.98 12.69 23.15
N GLN A 35 -12.49 13.11 21.99
CA GLN A 35 -13.76 12.64 21.43
C GLN A 35 -13.58 11.40 20.57
N PRO A 36 -14.53 10.43 20.57
CA PRO A 36 -14.53 9.35 19.60
C PRO A 36 -14.50 9.90 18.17
N ALA A 37 -13.66 9.32 17.32
CA ALA A 37 -13.53 9.74 15.92
C ALA A 37 -13.46 8.51 15.00
N ARG A 38 -13.71 8.72 13.70
CA ARG A 38 -13.52 7.71 12.67
C ARG A 38 -12.63 8.21 11.56
N ALA A 39 -11.73 7.37 11.09
CA ALA A 39 -10.88 7.69 9.96
C ALA A 39 -10.70 6.46 9.05
N HIS A 40 -10.84 6.67 7.75
CA HIS A 40 -10.63 5.66 6.75
C HIS A 40 -9.12 5.39 6.62
N THR A 41 -8.70 4.17 6.97
CA THR A 41 -7.29 3.78 6.96
C THR A 41 -6.73 3.82 5.53
N GLN A 42 -5.45 4.18 5.38
CA GLN A 42 -4.80 4.26 4.06
C GLN A 42 -3.43 3.59 4.03
N GLY A 43 -2.60 3.82 5.04
CA GLY A 43 -1.24 3.28 5.09
C GLY A 43 -0.80 2.98 6.51
N LEU A 44 0.15 2.04 6.63
CA LEU A 44 0.70 1.60 7.92
C LEU A 44 2.22 1.53 7.81
N GLU A 45 2.91 2.03 8.82
CA GLU A 45 4.35 1.86 9.00
C GLU A 45 4.64 1.57 10.48
N ILE A 46 5.57 0.67 10.77
CA ILE A 46 5.95 0.33 12.13
C ILE A 46 7.42 0.66 12.34
N ILE A 47 7.70 1.52 13.32
CA ILE A 47 9.05 1.98 13.62
C ILE A 47 9.24 2.02 15.13
N SER A 48 10.23 1.29 15.63
CA SER A 48 10.55 1.25 17.07
C SER A 48 9.30 1.03 17.94
N SER A 49 8.51 0.02 17.59
CA SER A 49 7.23 -0.35 18.23
C SER A 49 6.07 0.66 18.12
N ASN A 50 6.28 1.80 17.46
CA ASN A 50 5.20 2.73 17.14
C ASN A 50 4.51 2.32 15.84
N TYR A 51 3.19 2.39 15.83
CA TYR A 51 2.34 2.21 14.66
C TYR A 51 1.99 3.59 14.12
N PHE A 52 2.54 3.92 12.97
CA PHE A 52 2.16 5.09 12.20
C PHE A 52 1.06 4.70 11.23
N VAL A 53 -0.04 5.46 11.21
CA VAL A 53 -1.16 5.23 10.30
C VAL A 53 -1.48 6.52 9.55
N THR A 54 -1.53 6.44 8.23
CA THR A 54 -2.17 7.49 7.42
C THR A 54 -3.65 7.14 7.29
N ALA A 55 -4.50 8.14 7.49
CA ALA A 55 -5.94 7.93 7.41
C ALA A 55 -6.66 9.20 6.96
N ARG A 56 -7.80 9.05 6.29
CA ARG A 56 -8.69 10.16 5.94
C ARG A 56 -9.81 10.28 6.96
N GLN A 57 -9.90 11.42 7.64
CA GLN A 57 -11.01 11.70 8.53
C GLN A 57 -12.25 12.09 7.71
N ASP A 58 -13.23 11.20 7.67
CA ASP A 58 -14.44 11.33 6.83
C ASP A 58 -15.65 11.92 7.58
N ASP A 59 -15.59 12.00 8.92
CA ASP A 59 -16.67 12.50 9.77
C ASP A 59 -16.65 14.02 10.00
N VAL A 60 -15.75 14.75 9.31
CA VAL A 60 -15.63 16.21 9.34
C VAL A 60 -15.71 16.80 7.92
N LEU A 61 -16.17 18.05 7.81
CA LEU A 61 -16.21 18.80 6.55
C LEU A 61 -15.43 20.13 6.69
N PRO A 62 -14.42 20.41 5.83
CA PRO A 62 -13.89 19.50 4.80
C PRO A 62 -13.26 18.24 5.41
N LYS A 63 -13.08 17.18 4.61
CA LYS A 63 -12.33 15.98 5.03
C LYS A 63 -10.87 16.34 5.35
N ARG A 64 -10.22 15.55 6.20
CA ARG A 64 -8.81 15.77 6.60
C ARG A 64 -7.93 14.58 6.27
N ALA A 65 -6.70 14.85 5.83
CA ALA A 65 -5.62 13.89 5.80
C ALA A 65 -4.92 13.87 7.16
N LEU A 66 -4.88 12.72 7.81
CA LEU A 66 -4.26 12.54 9.13
C LEU A 66 -3.00 11.67 9.02
N LEU A 67 -1.98 12.03 9.80
CA LEU A 67 -0.96 11.10 10.28
C LEU A 67 -1.25 10.82 11.76
N LEU A 68 -1.27 9.56 12.11
CA LEU A 68 -1.59 9.07 13.45
C LEU A 68 -0.42 8.23 13.96
N ARG A 69 -0.10 8.32 15.26
CA ARG A 69 0.89 7.46 15.91
C ARG A 69 0.36 6.93 17.23
N THR A 70 0.56 5.64 17.48
CA THR A 70 0.33 5.01 18.78
C THR A 70 1.32 3.87 19.00
N ASP A 71 1.25 3.20 20.16
CA ASP A 71 1.87 1.91 20.39
C ASP A 71 0.85 0.93 21.00
N ALA A 72 1.21 -0.34 21.11
CA ALA A 72 0.29 -1.39 21.57
C ALA A 72 -0.12 -1.26 23.05
N HIS A 73 0.55 -0.41 23.82
CA HIS A 73 0.34 -0.22 25.26
C HIS A 73 -0.28 1.13 25.60
N ARG A 74 -0.29 2.08 24.65
CA ARG A 74 -0.93 3.39 24.79
C ARG A 74 -2.44 3.31 24.68
N THR A 75 -3.11 4.22 25.37
CA THR A 75 -4.57 4.40 25.36
C THR A 75 -5.02 5.54 24.45
N ASP A 76 -4.07 6.29 23.90
CA ASP A 76 -4.26 7.48 23.09
C ASP A 76 -3.51 7.39 21.76
N TRP A 77 -3.74 8.39 20.91
CA TRP A 77 -3.09 8.57 19.63
C TRP A 77 -2.48 9.96 19.58
N ASP A 78 -1.26 10.07 19.08
CA ASP A 78 -0.75 11.33 18.58
C ASP A 78 -1.40 11.57 17.21
N VAL A 79 -1.92 12.78 16.99
CA VAL A 79 -2.70 13.12 15.81
C VAL A 79 -2.11 14.36 15.17
N TRP A 80 -1.78 14.28 13.89
CA TRP A 80 -1.39 15.41 13.06
C TRP A 80 -2.33 15.54 11.88
N ASP A 81 -2.95 16.71 11.74
CA ASP A 81 -3.61 17.11 10.49
C ASP A 81 -2.52 17.51 9.49
N ILE A 82 -2.34 16.68 8.47
CA ILE A 82 -1.34 16.87 7.42
C ILE A 82 -1.97 17.40 6.12
N THR A 83 -3.23 17.81 6.17
CA THR A 83 -3.93 18.42 5.02
C THR A 83 -3.19 19.70 4.61
N PRO A 84 -2.70 19.81 3.36
CA PRO A 84 -2.04 21.01 2.90
C PRO A 84 -2.99 22.21 2.88
N THR A 85 -2.44 23.40 3.08
CA THR A 85 -3.14 24.66 2.84
C THR A 85 -2.63 25.31 1.57
N ASP A 86 -3.48 26.07 0.89
CA ASP A 86 -3.11 26.93 -0.23
C ASP A 86 -2.43 28.22 0.28
N ALA A 87 -2.03 29.09 -0.66
CA ALA A 87 -1.35 30.36 -0.33
C ALA A 87 -2.20 31.34 0.50
N ARG A 88 -3.52 31.14 0.57
CA ARG A 88 -4.45 31.95 1.39
C ARG A 88 -4.67 31.35 2.78
N GLY A 89 -4.13 30.16 3.04
CA GLY A 89 -4.36 29.40 4.26
C GLY A 89 -5.62 28.53 4.20
N ASP A 90 -6.31 28.48 3.06
CA ASP A 90 -7.46 27.60 2.88
C ASP A 90 -7.00 26.16 2.67
N LEU A 91 -7.80 25.19 3.10
CA LEU A 91 -7.42 23.78 2.95
C LEU A 91 -7.48 23.36 1.48
N ALA A 92 -6.39 22.76 1.01
CA ALA A 92 -6.31 22.15 -0.31
C ALA A 92 -7.21 20.90 -0.39
N PRO A 93 -7.65 20.49 -1.59
CA PRO A 93 -8.43 19.27 -1.78
C PRO A 93 -7.63 17.96 -1.60
N LEU A 94 -6.37 18.06 -1.16
CA LEU A 94 -5.42 16.96 -0.94
C LEU A 94 -5.66 16.26 0.40
N ASN A 95 -6.88 15.73 0.57
CA ASN A 95 -7.36 15.11 1.80
C ASN A 95 -7.25 13.58 1.81
N HIS A 96 -6.65 12.97 0.78
CA HIS A 96 -6.51 11.53 0.66
C HIS A 96 -5.04 11.13 0.86
N PRO A 97 -4.58 10.91 2.10
CA PRO A 97 -3.24 10.37 2.28
C PRO A 97 -3.22 8.93 1.75
N GLY A 98 -2.07 8.45 1.30
CA GLY A 98 -1.93 7.08 0.81
C GLY A 98 -1.04 6.19 1.68
N GLY A 99 -0.77 4.99 1.17
CA GLY A 99 0.28 4.10 1.67
C GLY A 99 1.64 4.82 1.77
N MET A 100 2.38 4.57 2.85
CA MET A 100 3.59 5.31 3.21
C MET A 100 4.75 4.37 3.55
N GLN A 101 5.96 4.92 3.60
CA GLN A 101 7.12 4.18 4.10
C GLN A 101 8.20 5.11 4.67
N SER A 102 8.93 4.64 5.68
CA SER A 102 10.13 5.32 6.18
C SER A 102 11.37 5.01 5.33
N ASP A 103 12.25 6.00 5.19
CA ASP A 103 13.62 5.79 4.70
C ASP A 103 14.65 5.57 5.84
N GLY A 104 14.17 5.46 7.08
CA GLY A 104 14.96 5.39 8.31
C GLY A 104 15.16 6.73 9.01
N THR A 105 14.99 7.85 8.30
CA THR A 105 15.14 9.23 8.84
C THR A 105 13.89 10.09 8.65
N ARG A 106 13.16 9.82 7.57
CA ARG A 106 11.96 10.55 7.16
C ARG A 106 10.84 9.56 6.85
N LEU A 107 9.62 10.00 7.11
CA LEU A 107 8.41 9.30 6.71
C LEU A 107 7.87 9.94 5.43
N TRP A 108 7.82 9.16 4.35
CA TRP A 108 7.35 9.60 3.04
C TRP A 108 5.86 9.30 2.90
N ILE A 109 5.06 10.31 2.60
CA ILE A 109 3.60 10.23 2.53
C ILE A 109 3.10 10.92 1.26
N PRO A 110 2.31 10.24 0.42
CA PRO A 110 1.58 10.89 -0.67
C PRO A 110 0.27 11.49 -0.12
N LEU A 111 -0.06 12.70 -0.55
CA LEU A 111 -1.33 13.39 -0.26
C LEU A 111 -2.03 13.67 -1.58
N ALA A 112 -3.10 12.95 -1.87
CA ALA A 112 -3.79 13.03 -3.14
C ALA A 112 -5.17 13.70 -3.03
N GLU A 113 -5.67 14.19 -4.15
CA GLU A 113 -7.09 14.47 -4.32
C GLU A 113 -7.88 13.15 -4.34
N SER A 114 -9.08 13.14 -3.75
CA SER A 114 -9.99 11.97 -3.76
C SER A 114 -10.66 11.73 -5.13
N LYS A 115 -9.89 11.70 -6.22
CA LYS A 115 -10.35 11.38 -7.58
C LYS A 115 -9.22 10.77 -8.40
N ARG A 116 -9.59 9.88 -9.32
CA ARG A 116 -8.68 9.08 -10.15
C ARG A 116 -7.67 9.91 -10.97
N ASN A 117 -8.12 10.94 -11.68
CA ASN A 117 -7.26 11.82 -12.48
C ASN A 117 -6.90 13.10 -11.70
N GLY A 118 -6.66 12.94 -10.40
CA GLY A 118 -6.34 14.04 -9.50
C GLY A 118 -4.87 14.44 -9.52
N SER A 119 -4.54 15.39 -8.65
CA SER A 119 -3.15 15.71 -8.32
C SER A 119 -2.77 15.15 -6.96
N SER A 120 -1.46 15.06 -6.73
CA SER A 120 -0.90 14.69 -5.43
C SER A 120 0.25 15.61 -5.05
N LEU A 121 0.55 15.62 -3.77
CA LEU A 121 1.72 16.23 -3.17
C LEU A 121 2.46 15.14 -2.40
N ILE A 122 3.70 14.87 -2.77
CA ILE A 122 4.54 13.92 -2.02
C ILE A 122 5.31 14.72 -0.98
N ARG A 123 5.24 14.28 0.29
CA ARG A 123 5.94 14.92 1.41
C ARG A 123 6.83 13.92 2.14
N ALA A 124 7.99 14.37 2.59
CA ALA A 124 8.84 13.64 3.53
C ALA A 124 8.96 14.43 4.83
N TYR A 125 8.53 13.83 5.94
CA TYR A 125 8.59 14.44 7.26
C TYR A 125 9.74 13.85 8.07
N PRO A 126 10.64 14.66 8.66
CA PRO A 126 11.70 14.15 9.51
C PRO A 126 11.12 13.54 10.77
N MET A 127 11.49 12.29 11.05
CA MET A 127 10.95 11.57 12.20
C MET A 127 11.51 12.07 13.53
N GLY A 128 12.77 12.51 13.55
CA GLY A 128 13.42 13.04 14.76
C GLY A 128 12.76 14.31 15.31
N GLY A 129 11.94 14.99 14.50
CA GLY A 129 11.21 16.20 14.88
C GLY A 129 9.71 15.99 15.17
N MET A 130 9.21 14.74 15.15
CA MET A 130 7.78 14.46 15.35
C MET A 130 7.39 14.52 16.83
N VAL A 131 6.97 15.71 17.26
CA VAL A 131 6.45 15.98 18.61
C VAL A 131 4.92 16.08 18.56
N ALA A 132 4.25 15.34 19.46
CA ALA A 132 2.79 15.36 19.55
C ALA A 132 2.29 16.78 19.87
N GLY A 133 1.21 17.19 19.19
CA GLY A 133 0.63 18.53 19.35
C GLY A 133 1.38 19.67 18.65
N GLN A 134 2.51 19.40 17.99
CA GLN A 134 3.20 20.38 17.14
C GLN A 134 2.91 20.11 15.66
N PRO A 135 2.76 21.15 14.82
CA PRO A 135 2.57 20.95 13.39
C PRO A 135 3.81 20.30 12.76
N LEU A 136 3.59 19.41 11.79
CA LEU A 136 4.67 18.80 11.05
C LEU A 136 5.13 19.72 9.92
N LYS A 137 6.45 19.79 9.73
CA LYS A 137 7.07 20.48 8.59
C LYS A 137 7.76 19.44 7.71
N ALA A 138 7.36 19.39 6.43
CA ALA A 138 8.05 18.56 5.46
C ALA A 138 9.43 19.14 5.12
N GLU A 139 10.43 18.28 4.99
CA GLU A 139 11.76 18.65 4.49
C GLU A 139 11.86 18.57 2.97
N VAL A 140 11.10 17.66 2.38
CA VAL A 140 10.97 17.48 0.94
C VAL A 140 9.50 17.53 0.60
N GLU A 141 9.18 18.28 -0.45
CA GLU A 141 7.85 18.36 -1.00
C GLU A 141 7.94 18.54 -2.51
N PHE A 142 7.14 17.78 -3.28
CA PHE A 142 7.00 18.00 -4.70
C PHE A 142 5.61 17.61 -5.22
N PRO A 143 5.03 18.39 -6.15
CA PRO A 143 3.74 18.09 -6.74
C PRO A 143 3.84 17.00 -7.82
N VAL A 144 2.76 16.24 -7.98
CA VAL A 144 2.59 15.22 -9.01
C VAL A 144 1.23 15.43 -9.66
N SER A 145 1.19 15.51 -11.00
CA SER A 145 -0.06 15.67 -11.76
C SER A 145 -0.78 14.33 -11.99
N ASP A 146 -0.88 13.51 -10.94
CA ASP A 146 -1.59 12.23 -10.91
C ASP A 146 -2.00 11.93 -9.45
N HIS A 147 -2.98 11.05 -9.25
CA HIS A 147 -3.33 10.52 -7.93
C HIS A 147 -2.35 9.43 -7.56
N ILE A 148 -1.58 9.62 -6.48
CA ILE A 148 -0.64 8.64 -5.94
C ILE A 148 -1.24 8.06 -4.65
N GLY A 149 -1.67 6.80 -4.70
CA GLY A 149 -2.38 6.13 -3.61
C GLY A 149 -1.47 5.37 -2.64
N ALA A 150 -0.25 5.02 -3.06
CA ALA A 150 0.73 4.37 -2.20
C ALA A 150 2.15 4.66 -2.69
N LEU A 151 3.12 4.62 -1.78
CA LEU A 151 4.53 4.68 -2.12
C LEU A 151 5.38 3.64 -1.39
N ALA A 152 6.56 3.37 -1.94
CA ALA A 152 7.64 2.65 -1.27
C ALA A 152 8.96 3.38 -1.50
N VAL A 153 9.91 3.19 -0.58
CA VAL A 153 11.16 3.94 -0.55
C VAL A 153 12.37 3.01 -0.49
N SER A 154 13.25 3.11 -1.48
CA SER A 154 14.58 2.50 -1.42
C SER A 154 15.57 3.53 -0.89
N ALA A 155 15.87 3.47 0.41
CA ALA A 155 16.83 4.37 1.05
C ALA A 155 18.24 4.23 0.45
N GLU A 156 18.67 2.99 0.16
CA GLU A 156 19.97 2.69 -0.45
C GLU A 156 20.11 3.34 -1.84
N ARG A 157 19.08 3.19 -2.69
CA ARG A 157 19.10 3.73 -4.05
C ARG A 157 18.67 5.20 -4.12
N LYS A 158 18.15 5.75 -3.01
CA LYS A 158 17.52 7.08 -2.93
C LYS A 158 16.39 7.27 -3.94
N ILE A 159 15.55 6.25 -4.10
CA ILE A 159 14.40 6.25 -5.01
C ILE A 159 13.10 6.11 -4.23
N VAL A 160 12.10 6.92 -4.59
CA VAL A 160 10.70 6.80 -4.17
C VAL A 160 9.89 6.23 -5.33
N TYR A 161 9.19 5.14 -5.08
CA TYR A 161 8.27 4.49 -6.01
C TYR A 161 6.85 4.90 -5.65
N GLY A 162 6.10 5.51 -6.56
CA GLY A 162 4.69 5.88 -6.35
C GLY A 162 3.76 5.09 -7.26
N ALA A 163 2.73 4.47 -6.69
CA ALA A 163 1.65 3.81 -7.40
C ALA A 163 0.50 4.79 -7.64
N SER A 164 0.07 4.93 -8.91
CA SER A 164 -1.10 5.73 -9.24
C SER A 164 -2.40 5.07 -8.77
N TRP A 165 -3.55 5.75 -8.97
CA TRP A 165 -4.88 5.15 -8.77
C TRP A 165 -4.99 3.78 -9.46
N ASP A 166 -5.50 2.77 -8.73
CA ASP A 166 -5.56 1.37 -9.16
C ASP A 166 -4.24 0.80 -9.70
N THR A 167 -3.09 1.41 -9.35
CA THR A 167 -1.73 1.02 -9.78
C THR A 167 -1.57 0.94 -11.30
N GLU A 168 -2.26 1.78 -12.05
CA GLU A 168 -2.17 1.77 -13.52
C GLU A 168 -0.79 2.21 -14.03
N THR A 169 -0.17 3.14 -13.32
CA THR A 169 1.15 3.71 -13.58
C THR A 169 1.99 3.66 -12.32
N VAL A 170 3.29 3.46 -12.47
CA VAL A 170 4.27 3.58 -11.39
C VAL A 170 5.31 4.62 -11.75
N TYR A 171 5.53 5.56 -10.85
CA TYR A 171 6.52 6.60 -10.98
C TYR A 171 7.70 6.29 -10.08
N MET A 172 8.90 6.66 -10.53
CA MET A 172 10.13 6.56 -9.77
C MET A 172 10.78 7.93 -9.72
N TRP A 173 10.88 8.51 -8.53
CA TRP A 173 11.55 9.79 -8.30
C TRP A 173 12.83 9.58 -7.50
N ASP A 174 13.80 10.46 -7.68
CA ASP A 174 14.86 10.61 -6.69
C ASP A 174 14.33 11.32 -5.43
N PHE A 175 15.14 11.38 -4.37
CA PHE A 175 14.77 12.05 -3.12
C PHE A 175 14.59 13.58 -3.24
N GLY A 176 14.95 14.18 -4.38
CA GLY A 176 14.65 15.58 -4.70
C GLY A 176 13.32 15.76 -5.42
N GLY A 177 12.58 14.68 -5.70
CA GLY A 177 11.33 14.73 -6.45
C GLY A 177 11.50 14.76 -7.96
N ARG A 178 12.72 14.59 -8.48
CA ARG A 178 12.96 14.56 -9.93
C ARG A 178 12.60 13.18 -10.46
N LEU A 179 11.66 13.14 -11.41
CA LEU A 179 11.22 11.92 -12.06
C LEU A 179 12.39 11.26 -12.81
N GLN A 180 12.66 10.01 -12.47
CA GLN A 180 13.69 9.18 -13.10
C GLN A 180 13.07 8.25 -14.16
N ARG A 181 11.90 7.68 -13.87
CA ARG A 181 11.23 6.73 -14.76
C ARG A 181 9.73 6.64 -14.48
N THR A 182 8.98 6.27 -15.51
CA THR A 182 7.57 5.89 -15.41
C THR A 182 7.39 4.50 -16.02
N LEU A 183 6.73 3.60 -15.30
CA LEU A 183 6.30 2.29 -15.78
C LEU A 183 4.79 2.34 -16.07
N LYS A 184 4.38 1.94 -17.28
CA LYS A 184 2.97 1.93 -17.69
C LYS A 184 2.72 0.88 -18.79
N GLY A 185 1.45 0.61 -19.10
CA GLY A 185 1.07 -0.30 -20.18
C GLY A 185 1.68 -1.69 -20.02
N SER A 186 2.40 -2.17 -21.05
CA SER A 186 2.99 -3.52 -21.11
C SER A 186 4.00 -3.79 -20.00
N GLU A 187 4.71 -2.77 -19.51
CA GLU A 187 5.64 -2.92 -18.37
C GLU A 187 4.90 -3.27 -17.08
N MET A 188 3.70 -2.70 -16.89
CA MET A 188 2.83 -2.96 -15.75
C MET A 188 2.06 -4.28 -15.92
N GLU A 189 1.67 -4.62 -17.15
CA GLU A 189 1.04 -5.90 -17.49
C GLU A 189 1.96 -7.08 -17.15
N GLY A 190 3.25 -7.01 -17.51
CA GLY A 190 4.22 -8.06 -17.17
C GLY A 190 4.34 -8.28 -15.65
N ARG A 191 4.17 -7.22 -14.86
CA ARG A 191 4.19 -7.22 -13.39
C ARG A 191 2.84 -7.63 -12.77
N ARG A 192 1.79 -7.75 -13.59
CA ARG A 192 0.41 -8.06 -13.16
C ARG A 192 -0.10 -7.10 -12.07
N LEU A 193 0.43 -5.89 -12.07
CA LEU A 193 0.01 -4.80 -11.19
C LEU A 193 -1.00 -3.91 -11.92
N GLY A 194 -1.97 -3.47 -11.13
CA GLY A 194 -3.01 -2.55 -11.50
C GLY A 194 -4.17 -3.12 -12.30
N VAL A 195 -5.35 -2.58 -12.01
CA VAL A 195 -6.61 -3.01 -12.61
C VAL A 195 -7.09 -1.91 -13.55
N VAL A 196 -7.24 -2.25 -14.83
CA VAL A 196 -7.88 -1.36 -15.81
C VAL A 196 -9.33 -1.78 -15.95
N SER A 197 -10.25 -0.89 -15.58
CA SER A 197 -11.69 -1.07 -15.81
C SER A 197 -12.06 -0.59 -17.22
N GLY A 198 -13.09 -1.17 -17.84
CA GLY A 198 -13.58 -0.75 -19.18
C GLY A 198 -13.47 -1.85 -20.25
N VAL A 199 -13.35 -1.45 -21.53
CA VAL A 199 -13.35 -2.38 -22.69
C VAL A 199 -12.07 -3.24 -22.73
N ASN A 200 -10.95 -2.68 -22.26
CA ASN A 200 -9.66 -3.37 -22.17
C ASN A 200 -9.39 -3.79 -20.72
N ARG A 201 -10.24 -4.67 -20.17
CA ARG A 201 -10.14 -5.11 -18.77
C ARG A 201 -8.78 -5.74 -18.50
N ARG A 202 -8.05 -5.21 -17.52
CA ARG A 202 -6.80 -5.81 -17.03
C ARG A 202 -7.03 -6.40 -15.65
N ALA A 203 -6.84 -7.71 -15.54
CA ALA A 203 -6.73 -8.38 -14.25
C ALA A 203 -5.40 -8.01 -13.59
N GLY A 204 -5.43 -7.69 -12.31
CA GLY A 204 -4.25 -7.25 -11.59
C GLY A 204 -4.51 -6.99 -10.12
N LEU A 205 -3.46 -6.62 -9.42
CA LEU A 205 -3.54 -6.16 -8.04
C LEU A 205 -3.78 -4.64 -8.02
N ALA A 206 -4.93 -4.20 -7.51
CA ALA A 206 -5.10 -2.81 -7.08
C ALA A 206 -4.42 -2.67 -5.72
N VAL A 207 -3.24 -2.05 -5.73
CA VAL A 207 -2.41 -1.89 -4.53
C VAL A 207 -3.08 -0.92 -3.58
N GLN A 208 -3.03 -1.26 -2.30
CA GLN A 208 -3.44 -0.39 -1.22
C GLN A 208 -2.22 0.14 -0.43
N ASP A 209 -1.19 -0.69 -0.24
CA ASP A 209 0.06 -0.26 0.41
C ASP A 209 1.29 -1.03 -0.11
N TRP A 210 2.46 -0.37 -0.05
CA TRP A 210 3.75 -0.85 -0.55
C TRP A 210 4.84 -0.74 0.50
N LYS A 211 5.78 -1.70 0.48
CA LYS A 211 7.00 -1.66 1.29
C LYS A 211 8.20 -2.16 0.50
N MET A 212 9.30 -1.40 0.51
CA MET A 212 10.59 -1.82 -0.04
C MET A 212 11.50 -2.31 1.09
N MET A 213 12.09 -3.50 0.95
CA MET A 213 13.12 -4.00 1.84
C MET A 213 14.31 -4.52 1.03
N GLY A 214 15.45 -3.86 1.15
CA GLY A 214 16.60 -4.13 0.29
C GLY A 214 16.23 -3.93 -1.18
N ASP A 215 16.34 -5.00 -1.98
CA ASP A 215 16.00 -5.03 -3.41
C ASP A 215 14.58 -5.56 -3.68
N ARG A 216 13.78 -5.80 -2.63
CA ARG A 216 12.44 -6.39 -2.74
C ARG A 216 11.33 -5.40 -2.50
N LEU A 217 10.42 -5.30 -3.46
CA LEU A 217 9.15 -4.58 -3.30
C LEU A 217 8.05 -5.57 -2.89
N PHE A 218 7.37 -5.26 -1.80
CA PHE A 218 6.18 -5.94 -1.30
C PHE A 218 4.98 -5.06 -1.58
N ALA A 219 3.98 -5.64 -2.24
CA ALA A 219 2.76 -4.95 -2.65
C ALA A 219 1.54 -5.71 -2.16
N SER A 220 0.78 -5.11 -1.24
CA SER A 220 -0.48 -5.68 -0.77
C SER A 220 -1.67 -4.96 -1.41
N GLY A 221 -2.70 -5.72 -1.75
CA GLY A 221 -3.95 -5.14 -2.20
C GLY A 221 -5.01 -6.17 -2.54
N LEU A 222 -6.01 -5.70 -3.26
CA LEU A 222 -7.15 -6.51 -3.70
C LEU A 222 -6.96 -6.95 -5.15
N PHE A 223 -6.83 -8.25 -5.36
CA PHE A 223 -6.72 -8.82 -6.69
C PHE A 223 -8.09 -8.98 -7.34
N ARG A 224 -8.19 -8.55 -8.60
CA ARG A 224 -9.36 -8.73 -9.45
C ARG A 224 -8.93 -9.40 -10.76
N GLY A 225 -9.64 -10.44 -11.20
CA GLY A 225 -9.28 -11.15 -12.43
C GLY A 225 -10.19 -12.34 -12.77
N ALA A 226 -9.90 -13.00 -13.89
CA ALA A 226 -10.66 -14.18 -14.32
C ALA A 226 -10.67 -15.27 -13.23
N GLY A 227 -11.87 -15.76 -12.89
CA GLY A 227 -12.09 -16.74 -11.82
C GLY A 227 -12.30 -16.13 -10.42
N VAL A 228 -12.21 -14.80 -10.26
CA VAL A 228 -12.58 -14.09 -9.04
C VAL A 228 -13.88 -13.33 -9.30
N ALA A 229 -14.91 -13.59 -8.48
CA ALA A 229 -16.17 -12.85 -8.61
C ALA A 229 -15.93 -11.36 -8.35
N PRO A 230 -16.49 -10.43 -9.16
CA PRO A 230 -16.30 -8.99 -8.98
C PRO A 230 -16.63 -8.49 -7.56
N GLU A 231 -17.62 -9.13 -6.92
CA GLU A 231 -18.10 -8.80 -5.58
C GLU A 231 -17.32 -9.48 -4.44
N SER A 232 -16.29 -10.28 -4.77
CA SER A 232 -15.45 -10.98 -3.78
C SER A 232 -13.98 -10.88 -4.19
N PRO A 233 -13.37 -9.68 -4.08
CA PRO A 233 -11.95 -9.53 -4.32
C PRO A 233 -11.16 -10.43 -3.37
N GLN A 234 -9.94 -10.77 -3.76
CA GLN A 234 -9.05 -11.62 -2.95
C GLN A 234 -7.82 -10.82 -2.51
N SER A 235 -7.56 -10.77 -1.21
CA SER A 235 -6.31 -10.23 -0.68
C SER A 235 -5.11 -10.95 -1.26
N ARG A 236 -4.14 -10.20 -1.78
CA ARG A 236 -2.86 -10.74 -2.21
C ARG A 236 -1.70 -9.90 -1.72
N LEU A 237 -0.60 -10.60 -1.46
CA LEU A 237 0.72 -10.03 -1.33
C LEU A 237 1.55 -10.43 -2.56
N MET A 238 2.00 -9.44 -3.33
CA MET A 238 2.95 -9.63 -4.41
C MET A 238 4.34 -9.19 -3.95
N ILE A 239 5.36 -9.93 -4.40
CA ILE A 239 6.74 -9.74 -4.00
C ILE A 239 7.57 -9.71 -5.27
N PHE A 240 8.30 -8.62 -5.47
CA PHE A 240 9.17 -8.42 -6.61
C PHE A 240 10.62 -8.34 -6.14
N THR A 241 11.54 -8.92 -6.90
CA THR A 241 12.99 -8.71 -6.74
C THR A 241 13.48 -7.96 -7.97
N SER A 242 14.29 -6.91 -7.78
CA SER A 242 14.74 -6.03 -8.86
C SER A 242 13.57 -5.41 -9.64
N PHE A 243 12.57 -4.89 -8.91
CA PHE A 243 11.30 -4.41 -9.46
C PHE A 243 11.44 -3.44 -10.64
N SER A 244 12.46 -2.58 -10.64
CA SER A 244 12.72 -1.60 -11.70
C SER A 244 13.22 -2.20 -13.01
N GLU A 245 13.79 -3.40 -12.97
CA GLU A 245 14.46 -4.00 -14.12
C GLU A 245 13.48 -4.74 -15.02
N THR A 246 13.85 -4.96 -16.29
CA THR A 246 13.06 -5.80 -17.21
C THR A 246 13.12 -7.28 -16.80
N GLY A 247 14.23 -7.72 -16.21
CA GLY A 247 14.44 -9.07 -15.70
C GLY A 247 13.95 -9.31 -14.27
N PHE A 248 12.99 -8.53 -13.79
CA PHE A 248 12.45 -8.68 -12.43
C PHE A 248 11.93 -10.11 -12.19
N GLN A 249 12.06 -10.58 -10.95
CA GLN A 249 11.38 -11.79 -10.49
C GLN A 249 10.14 -11.40 -9.72
N GLN A 250 9.06 -12.17 -9.88
CA GLN A 250 7.83 -11.94 -9.14
C GLN A 250 7.31 -13.23 -8.50
N ARG A 251 6.70 -13.06 -7.33
CA ARG A 251 5.95 -14.09 -6.62
C ARG A 251 4.69 -13.48 -6.05
N TYR A 252 3.68 -14.29 -5.80
CA TYR A 252 2.49 -13.85 -5.09
C TYR A 252 2.00 -14.89 -4.11
N ILE A 253 1.22 -14.42 -3.14
CA ILE A 253 0.56 -15.21 -2.12
C ILE A 253 -0.87 -14.70 -2.03
N SER A 254 -1.84 -15.60 -2.13
CA SER A 254 -3.22 -15.30 -1.75
C SER A 254 -3.32 -15.36 -0.23
N LEU A 255 -3.72 -14.26 0.39
CA LEU A 255 -3.87 -14.17 1.84
C LEU A 255 -5.23 -14.74 2.26
N PRO A 256 -5.32 -15.40 3.43
CA PRO A 256 -6.58 -15.93 3.91
C PRO A 256 -7.49 -14.80 4.40
N LYS A 257 -8.80 -14.97 4.30
CA LYS A 257 -9.75 -14.08 4.99
C LYS A 257 -9.74 -14.38 6.49
N GLN A 258 -9.94 -13.36 7.31
CA GLN A 258 -10.20 -13.53 8.75
C GLN A 258 -11.68 -13.23 8.99
N GLY A 259 -12.50 -14.28 9.00
CA GLY A 259 -13.95 -14.15 8.94
C GLY A 259 -14.39 -13.53 7.61
N LYS A 260 -14.90 -12.29 7.65
CA LYS A 260 -15.29 -11.52 6.45
C LYS A 260 -14.23 -10.51 6.01
N THR A 261 -13.15 -10.37 6.76
CA THR A 261 -12.14 -9.32 6.55
C THR A 261 -11.06 -9.80 5.59
N GLU A 262 -10.84 -9.02 4.53
CA GLU A 262 -9.73 -9.16 3.59
C GLU A 262 -8.47 -8.51 4.19
N LEU A 263 -7.41 -9.27 4.45
CA LEU A 263 -6.22 -8.74 5.14
C LEU A 263 -5.55 -7.57 4.40
N ALA A 264 -5.53 -7.59 3.07
CA ALA A 264 -4.86 -6.57 2.27
C ALA A 264 -5.81 -5.47 1.78
N GLN A 265 -6.90 -5.23 2.51
CA GLN A 265 -7.94 -4.29 2.09
C GLN A 265 -7.49 -2.83 2.16
N GLU A 266 -6.69 -2.45 3.16
CA GLU A 266 -6.23 -1.07 3.36
C GLU A 266 -4.70 -1.08 3.54
N ALA A 267 -4.21 -1.11 4.78
CA ALA A 267 -2.81 -0.80 5.04
C ALA A 267 -1.94 -2.03 5.38
N MET A 268 -0.64 -1.95 5.08
CA MET A 268 0.34 -3.00 5.38
C MET A 268 1.69 -2.42 5.82
N ALA A 269 2.29 -2.99 6.86
CA ALA A 269 3.68 -2.74 7.24
C ALA A 269 4.51 -4.03 7.31
N ILE A 270 5.83 -3.89 7.24
CA ILE A 270 6.76 -4.99 7.49
C ILE A 270 7.78 -4.52 8.52
N ALA A 271 7.85 -5.21 9.65
CA ALA A 271 8.77 -4.91 10.75
C ALA A 271 9.06 -6.20 11.52
N ASP A 272 10.26 -6.32 12.11
CA ASP A 272 10.62 -7.40 13.04
C ASP A 272 10.32 -8.83 12.51
N GLY A 273 10.49 -9.03 11.20
CA GLY A 273 10.23 -10.32 10.54
C GLY A 273 8.75 -10.68 10.38
N LEU A 274 7.85 -9.74 10.64
CA LEU A 274 6.40 -9.87 10.52
C LEU A 274 5.87 -8.95 9.42
N VAL A 275 4.81 -9.40 8.74
CA VAL A 275 3.95 -8.56 7.90
C VAL A 275 2.70 -8.27 8.70
N TYR A 276 2.38 -6.98 8.83
CA TYR A 276 1.23 -6.46 9.55
C TYR A 276 0.22 -5.93 8.56
N PHE A 277 -1.05 -6.16 8.85
CA PHE A 277 -2.18 -5.70 8.06
C PHE A 277 -3.15 -4.96 8.98
N LEU A 278 -3.58 -3.78 8.55
CA LEU A 278 -4.65 -3.01 9.18
C LEU A 278 -5.75 -2.81 8.13
N PRO A 279 -6.65 -3.79 7.97
CA PRO A 279 -7.62 -3.81 6.86
C PRO A 279 -8.91 -3.03 7.13
N GLU A 280 -9.06 -2.45 8.32
CA GLU A 280 -10.30 -1.82 8.78
C GLU A 280 -10.07 -0.33 9.04
N ASP A 281 -11.14 0.45 8.94
CA ASP A 281 -11.15 1.86 9.35
C ASP A 281 -10.86 1.98 10.85
N LEU A 282 -10.19 3.07 11.21
CA LEU A 282 -9.97 3.40 12.61
C LEU A 282 -11.26 3.93 13.25
N GLY A 283 -11.52 3.50 14.48
CA GLY A 283 -12.68 3.93 15.26
C GLY A 283 -12.67 3.39 16.69
N ALA A 284 -13.82 2.89 17.15
CA ALA A 284 -13.99 2.39 18.52
C ALA A 284 -13.16 1.13 18.85
N SER A 285 -12.78 0.36 17.84
CA SER A 285 -11.93 -0.82 17.95
C SER A 285 -11.03 -0.91 16.73
N ASN A 286 -9.74 -1.15 16.93
CA ASN A 286 -8.74 -1.15 15.87
C ASN A 286 -7.94 -2.44 15.95
N ARG A 287 -7.96 -3.24 14.89
CA ARG A 287 -7.33 -4.58 14.87
C ARG A 287 -6.26 -4.66 13.80
N ILE A 288 -5.08 -5.07 14.24
CA ILE A 288 -3.97 -5.42 13.36
C ILE A 288 -3.86 -6.94 13.30
N PHE A 289 -3.76 -7.46 12.09
CA PHE A 289 -3.40 -8.85 11.83
C PHE A 289 -1.91 -8.93 11.52
N ARG A 290 -1.23 -9.96 12.00
CA ARG A 290 0.20 -10.16 11.77
C ARG A 290 0.52 -11.59 11.41
N VAL A 291 1.49 -11.72 10.51
CA VAL A 291 1.91 -13.00 9.94
C VAL A 291 3.44 -13.01 9.83
N PHE A 292 4.09 -14.12 10.15
CA PHE A 292 5.53 -14.22 9.95
C PHE A 292 5.89 -14.14 8.47
N LEU A 293 6.80 -13.22 8.12
CA LEU A 293 7.26 -13.04 6.76
C LEU A 293 7.91 -14.33 6.23
N ALA A 294 8.63 -15.07 7.08
CA ALA A 294 9.23 -16.35 6.71
C ALA A 294 8.20 -17.37 6.20
N ASP A 295 7.01 -17.41 6.78
CA ASP A 295 5.97 -18.36 6.38
C ASP A 295 5.29 -17.95 5.08
N LEU A 296 5.14 -16.64 4.86
CA LEU A 296 4.73 -16.09 3.56
C LEU A 296 5.74 -16.43 2.46
N MET A 297 7.04 -16.25 2.74
CA MET A 297 8.10 -16.52 1.76
C MET A 297 8.16 -18.00 1.34
N LYS A 298 7.96 -18.95 2.27
CA LYS A 298 7.92 -20.40 1.97
C LYS A 298 6.78 -20.79 1.04
N ARG A 299 5.65 -20.07 1.10
CA ARG A 299 4.41 -20.39 0.37
C ARG A 299 4.28 -19.65 -0.95
N SER A 300 5.19 -18.72 -1.24
CA SER A 300 5.15 -17.90 -2.45
C SER A 300 5.33 -18.73 -3.72
N VAL A 301 4.42 -18.56 -4.69
CA VAL A 301 4.54 -19.22 -6.00
C VAL A 301 5.51 -18.41 -6.86
N LEU A 302 6.59 -19.06 -7.31
CA LEU A 302 7.53 -18.47 -8.27
C LEU A 302 6.89 -18.43 -9.66
N GLN A 303 6.90 -17.26 -10.30
CA GLN A 303 6.61 -17.15 -11.73
C GLN A 303 7.78 -16.49 -12.44
N ASP A 304 8.39 -17.22 -13.37
CA ASP A 304 9.41 -16.67 -14.26
C ASP A 304 8.77 -15.72 -15.27
N SER A 305 9.31 -14.50 -15.34
CA SER A 305 8.89 -13.46 -16.29
C SER A 305 9.26 -13.76 -17.75
N ARG A 306 9.89 -14.92 -18.04
CA ARG A 306 10.31 -15.32 -19.39
C ARG A 306 9.17 -15.79 -20.31
N ALA A 307 7.93 -15.91 -19.82
CA ALA A 307 6.84 -16.50 -20.61
C ALA A 307 6.18 -15.55 -21.64
N SER A 308 6.56 -14.27 -21.73
CA SER A 308 5.97 -13.33 -22.70
C SER A 308 6.76 -13.17 -24.01
N GLN A 309 7.87 -13.90 -24.19
CA GLN A 309 8.54 -14.02 -25.49
C GLN A 309 8.26 -15.40 -26.10
N LYS A 310 7.03 -15.63 -26.55
CA LYS A 310 6.67 -16.62 -27.59
C LYS A 310 5.17 -16.58 -27.87
N ARG A 311 4.77 -15.74 -28.82
CA ARG A 311 4.02 -16.06 -30.05
C ARG A 311 3.56 -14.78 -30.72
#